data_AF-A0A1R4LKR6-F1
#
_entry.id   AF-A0A1R4LKR6-F1
#
_cell.length_a   1.000
_cell.length_b   1.000
_cell.length_c   1.000
_cell.angle_alpha   90.00
_cell.angle_beta   90.00
_cell.angle_gamma   90.00
#
_symmetry.space_group_name_H-M   'P 1'
#
loop_
_entity.id
_entity.type
_entity.pdbx_description
1 polymer ?
#
loop_
_entity_poly.entity_id
_entity_poly.type
_entity_poly.pdbx_seq_one_letter_code
_entity_poly.pdbx_strand_id
1 'polypeptide(L)'
;MLTQELAALTESVNAVTEAVTGKIGQIDQRMALAEAEFKQFLTDADERYTTREGIFVDVSGEEDKFYPVYIPAAQRGITELQISRSLHDNREGAGGLTARYLLQNNGWGVLSDILLVDIFGHKFNEMTPDAVKTDGFIADFINGSAYVLGAIFWLRGGHRYLISSTKKEFQQVITHNELITTNVFDHHNIRIFKSGFDIDIGESHLVTEAKTSRNLDRVPTLEYIRGQ
;
A
#
# COMPACT_ATOMS: atom_id res chain seq x y z
N MET A 1 35.62 53.15 -52.81
CA MET A 1 35.26 51.72 -52.92
C MET A 1 35.48 50.99 -51.60
N LEU A 2 36.70 50.94 -51.06
CA LEU A 2 37.00 50.25 -49.78
C LEU A 2 36.09 50.64 -48.59
N THR A 3 35.78 51.92 -48.43
CA THR A 3 34.91 52.44 -47.36
C THR A 3 33.44 52.02 -47.49
N GLN A 4 32.96 51.81 -48.71
CA GLN A 4 31.59 51.31 -48.97
C GLN A 4 31.49 49.81 -48.69
N GLU A 5 32.52 49.05 -49.07
CA GLU A 5 32.60 47.60 -48.78
C GLU A 5 32.71 47.33 -47.27
N LEU A 6 33.45 48.15 -46.54
CA LEU A 6 33.58 48.05 -45.08
C LEU A 6 32.27 48.34 -44.35
N ALA A 7 31.48 49.32 -44.83
CA ALA A 7 30.17 49.63 -44.28
C ALA A 7 29.16 48.50 -44.51
N ALA A 8 29.11 47.96 -45.73
CA ALA A 8 28.23 46.83 -46.07
C ALA A 8 28.57 45.55 -45.28
N LEU A 9 29.87 45.29 -45.05
CA LEU A 9 30.31 44.17 -44.22
C LEU A 9 29.87 44.34 -42.75
N THR A 10 30.00 45.55 -42.20
CA THR A 10 29.58 45.85 -40.82
C THR A 10 28.08 45.66 -40.62
N GLU A 11 27.28 46.11 -41.59
CA GLU A 11 25.83 45.94 -41.56
C GLU A 11 25.41 44.46 -41.65
N SER A 12 26.09 43.69 -42.51
CA SER A 12 25.88 42.24 -42.60
C SER A 12 26.25 41.51 -41.31
N VAL A 13 27.37 41.87 -40.67
CA VAL A 13 27.79 41.30 -39.38
C VAL A 13 26.77 41.61 -38.27
N ASN A 14 26.27 42.85 -38.21
CA ASN A 14 25.24 43.23 -37.24
C ASN A 14 23.94 42.45 -37.46
N ALA A 15 23.47 42.34 -38.70
CA ALA A 15 22.28 41.58 -39.04
C ALA A 15 22.40 40.09 -38.67
N VAL A 16 23.57 39.48 -38.92
CA VAL A 16 23.83 38.09 -38.51
C VAL A 16 23.87 37.96 -36.99
N THR A 17 24.50 38.90 -36.30
CA THR A 17 24.61 38.88 -34.83
C THR A 17 23.23 38.98 -34.17
N GLU A 18 22.36 39.86 -34.66
CA GLU A 18 20.97 39.99 -34.20
C GLU A 18 20.16 38.71 -34.47
N ALA A 19 20.30 38.13 -35.67
CA ALA A 19 19.62 36.88 -36.02
C ALA A 19 20.09 35.70 -35.15
N VAL A 20 21.39 35.60 -34.87
CA VAL A 20 21.96 34.58 -33.98
C VAL A 20 21.46 34.77 -32.55
N THR A 21 21.49 36.00 -32.03
CA THR A 21 21.02 36.32 -30.68
C THR A 21 19.53 35.99 -30.52
N GLY A 22 18.71 36.32 -31.52
CA GLY A 22 17.29 35.97 -31.53
C GLY A 22 17.05 34.46 -31.52
N LYS A 23 17.84 33.68 -32.28
CA LYS A 23 17.75 32.22 -32.29
C LYS A 23 18.20 31.60 -30.96
N ILE A 24 19.24 32.13 -30.32
CA ILE A 24 19.68 31.69 -28.99
C ILE A 24 18.56 31.92 -27.96
N GLY A 25 17.93 33.09 -27.96
CA GLY A 25 16.80 33.36 -27.07
C GLY A 25 15.61 32.41 -27.27
N GLN A 26 15.32 32.02 -28.51
CA GLN A 26 14.30 31.00 -28.81
C GLN A 26 14.69 29.60 -28.33
N ILE A 27 15.98 29.23 -28.40
CA ILE A 27 16.48 27.96 -27.87
C ILE A 27 16.36 27.95 -26.35
N ASP A 28 16.76 29.02 -25.67
CA ASP A 28 16.67 29.13 -24.21
C ASP A 28 15.22 28.98 -23.73
N GLN A 29 14.26 29.62 -24.41
CA GLN A 29 12.84 29.46 -24.11
C GLN A 29 12.35 28.02 -24.28
N ARG A 30 12.73 27.36 -25.38
CA ARG A 30 12.35 25.96 -25.63
C ARG A 30 12.99 25.01 -24.62
N MET A 31 14.22 25.28 -24.19
CA MET A 31 14.93 24.48 -23.21
C MET A 31 14.31 24.60 -21.83
N ALA A 32 13.98 25.83 -21.39
CA ALA A 32 13.27 26.06 -20.14
C ALA A 32 11.90 25.35 -20.10
N LEU A 33 11.18 25.35 -21.23
CA LEU A 33 9.88 24.69 -21.34
C LEU A 33 10.02 23.16 -21.30
N ALA A 34 11.01 22.59 -22.00
CA ALA A 34 11.31 21.17 -21.94
C ALA A 34 11.75 20.71 -20.53
N GLU A 35 12.54 21.52 -19.81
CA GLU A 35 12.90 21.23 -18.42
C GLU A 35 11.68 21.23 -17.49
N ALA A 36 10.74 22.17 -17.69
CA ALA A 36 9.50 22.22 -16.93
C ALA A 36 8.62 20.98 -17.20
N GLU A 37 8.43 20.62 -18.48
CA GLU A 37 7.71 19.41 -18.89
C GLU A 37 8.36 18.14 -18.33
N PHE A 38 9.69 18.07 -18.33
CA PHE A 38 10.42 16.92 -17.79
C PHE A 38 10.26 16.81 -16.27
N LYS A 39 10.37 17.92 -15.53
CA LYS A 39 10.13 17.92 -14.06
C LYS A 39 8.70 17.53 -13.71
N GLN A 40 7.73 18.01 -14.49
CA GLN A 40 6.34 17.63 -14.31
C GLN A 40 6.12 16.15 -14.64
N PHE A 41 6.71 15.65 -15.73
CA PHE A 41 6.70 14.22 -16.05
C PHE A 41 7.27 13.37 -14.91
N LEU A 42 8.42 13.76 -14.33
CA LEU A 42 9.02 13.02 -13.21
C LEU A 42 8.09 12.96 -11.99
N THR A 43 7.38 14.04 -11.70
CA THR A 43 6.44 14.11 -10.57
C THR A 43 5.17 13.28 -10.84
N ASP A 44 4.61 13.38 -12.05
CA ASP A 44 3.36 12.71 -12.42
C ASP A 44 3.56 11.25 -12.87
N ALA A 45 4.77 10.85 -13.26
CA ALA A 45 5.07 9.47 -13.65
C ALA A 45 4.87 8.53 -12.45
N ASP A 46 5.36 8.90 -11.26
CA ASP A 46 5.27 8.04 -10.08
C ASP A 46 3.82 7.71 -9.70
N GLU A 47 2.91 8.69 -9.76
CA GLU A 47 1.48 8.46 -9.47
C GLU A 47 0.78 7.63 -10.56
N ARG A 48 1.12 7.83 -11.84
CA ARG A 48 0.52 7.08 -12.96
C ARG A 48 0.93 5.60 -13.00
N TYR A 49 2.11 5.27 -12.47
CA TYR A 49 2.58 3.89 -12.33
C TYR A 49 2.30 3.29 -10.95
N THR A 50 1.67 4.05 -10.04
CA THR A 50 1.23 3.54 -8.75
C THR A 50 0.09 2.55 -8.95
N THR A 51 0.44 1.27 -9.00
CA THR A 51 -0.49 0.15 -9.17
C THR A 51 -1.16 -0.30 -7.87
N ARG A 52 -0.69 0.24 -6.74
CA ARG A 52 -1.19 -0.07 -5.40
C ARG A 52 -1.15 1.14 -4.50
N GLU A 53 -2.24 1.38 -3.79
CA GLU A 53 -2.29 2.36 -2.70
C GLU A 53 -2.29 1.62 -1.36
N GLY A 54 -1.64 2.18 -0.34
CA GLY A 54 -1.45 1.50 0.92
C GLY A 54 -1.36 2.42 2.13
N ILE A 55 -1.71 1.86 3.29
CA ILE A 55 -1.79 2.53 4.57
C ILE A 55 -0.78 1.87 5.52
N PHE A 56 0.00 2.70 6.21
CA PHE A 56 0.85 2.24 7.29
C PHE A 56 0.04 2.13 8.59
N VAL A 57 0.23 1.02 9.30
CA VAL A 57 -0.46 0.67 10.54
C VAL A 57 0.54 0.16 11.56
N ASP A 58 0.48 0.69 12.78
CA ASP A 58 1.29 0.23 13.90
C ASP A 58 0.46 -0.71 14.78
N VAL A 59 0.78 -2.01 14.76
CA VAL A 59 0.13 -3.02 15.60
C VAL A 59 0.84 -3.03 16.95
N SER A 60 0.34 -2.23 17.88
CA SER A 60 0.84 -2.16 19.25
C SER A 60 0.55 -3.46 20.02
N GLY A 61 1.40 -3.84 20.97
CA GLY A 61 1.19 -5.05 21.79
C GLY A 61 2.48 -5.82 22.03
N GLU A 62 2.35 -7.03 22.55
CA GLU A 62 3.48 -7.93 22.80
C GLU A 62 3.90 -8.65 21.50
N GLU A 63 5.21 -8.80 21.29
CA GLU A 63 5.77 -9.40 20.07
C GLU A 63 5.49 -10.91 19.91
N ASP A 64 5.11 -11.60 20.99
CA ASP A 64 4.75 -13.01 20.98
C ASP A 64 3.25 -13.25 20.70
N LYS A 65 2.45 -12.18 20.65
CA LYS A 65 1.00 -12.23 20.43
C LYS A 65 0.61 -11.69 19.07
N PHE A 66 -0.54 -12.15 18.59
CA PHE A 66 -1.18 -11.67 17.38
C PHE A 66 -2.52 -11.02 17.72
N TYR A 67 -2.74 -9.83 17.18
CA TYR A 67 -3.91 -9.01 17.45
C TYR A 67 -4.83 -8.97 16.23
N PRO A 68 -6.15 -9.05 16.41
CA PRO A 68 -7.09 -8.93 15.32
C PRO A 68 -7.05 -7.52 14.72
N VAL A 69 -6.82 -7.47 13.42
CA VAL A 69 -6.79 -6.27 12.58
C VAL A 69 -7.86 -6.40 11.52
N TYR A 70 -8.88 -5.54 11.63
CA TYR A 70 -9.95 -5.44 10.65
C TYR A 70 -9.51 -4.55 9.50
N ILE A 71 -9.54 -5.12 8.29
CA ILE A 71 -9.23 -4.45 7.03
C ILE A 71 -10.53 -4.34 6.22
N PRO A 72 -11.01 -3.13 5.90
CA PRO A 72 -12.24 -2.95 5.15
C PRO A 72 -12.12 -3.36 3.67
N ALA A 73 -13.25 -3.42 2.97
CA ALA A 73 -13.27 -3.64 1.53
C ALA A 73 -12.67 -2.48 0.75
N ALA A 74 -11.74 -2.73 -0.18
CA ALA A 74 -11.12 -1.69 -1.01
C ALA A 74 -11.96 -1.20 -2.21
N GLN A 75 -13.20 -1.69 -2.37
CA GLN A 75 -14.28 -1.34 -3.35
C GLN A 75 -15.04 -2.62 -3.77
N ARG A 76 -16.08 -2.48 -4.61
CA ARG A 76 -16.75 -3.63 -5.26
C ARG A 76 -15.83 -4.32 -6.27
N GLY A 77 -15.95 -5.65 -6.38
CA GLY A 77 -15.20 -6.46 -7.33
C GLY A 77 -13.98 -7.17 -6.74
N ILE A 78 -13.13 -7.70 -7.64
CA ILE A 78 -11.92 -8.43 -7.27
C ILE A 78 -10.77 -7.44 -7.04
N THR A 79 -10.08 -7.61 -5.92
CA THR A 79 -8.95 -6.77 -5.51
C THR A 79 -7.87 -7.62 -4.86
N GLU A 80 -6.60 -7.29 -5.09
CA GLU A 80 -5.51 -7.95 -4.38
C GLU A 80 -5.13 -7.16 -3.13
N LEU A 81 -5.20 -7.80 -1.97
CA LEU A 81 -4.66 -7.27 -0.72
C LEU A 81 -3.23 -7.76 -0.52
N GLN A 82 -2.36 -6.85 -0.13
CA GLN A 82 -1.01 -7.16 0.30
C GLN A 82 -0.79 -6.63 1.72
N ILE A 83 -0.35 -7.51 2.62
CA ILE A 83 0.04 -7.17 3.98
C ILE A 83 1.54 -7.36 4.07
N SER A 84 2.26 -6.27 4.29
CA SER A 84 3.71 -6.27 4.42
C SER A 84 4.14 -5.84 5.81
N ARG A 85 5.00 -6.59 6.48
CA ARG A 85 5.58 -6.22 7.78
C ARG A 85 6.99 -5.64 7.59
N SER A 86 7.34 -4.62 8.35
CA SER A 86 8.74 -4.15 8.43
C SER A 86 9.64 -5.21 9.09
N LEU A 87 10.88 -5.34 8.61
CA LEU A 87 11.84 -6.27 9.20
C LEU A 87 12.35 -5.79 10.56
N HIS A 88 12.48 -4.47 10.70
CA HIS A 88 13.05 -3.80 11.86
C HIS A 88 12.07 -2.77 12.43
N ASP A 89 12.18 -2.50 13.73
CA ASP A 89 11.34 -1.54 14.45
C ASP A 89 11.57 -0.09 13.99
N ASN A 90 12.75 0.20 13.44
CA ASN A 90 13.12 1.50 12.84
C ASN A 90 12.54 1.70 11.42
N ARG A 91 11.68 0.80 10.94
CA ARG A 91 11.04 0.81 9.60
C ARG A 91 11.94 0.37 8.44
N GLU A 92 13.18 -0.01 8.70
CA GLU A 92 14.07 -0.54 7.67
C GLU A 92 13.56 -1.89 7.16
N GLY A 93 13.58 -2.08 5.85
CA GLY A 93 13.10 -3.31 5.20
C GLY A 93 11.57 -3.49 5.18
N ALA A 94 10.78 -2.41 5.22
CA ALA A 94 9.34 -2.46 4.92
C ALA A 94 9.09 -3.21 3.59
N GLY A 95 8.24 -4.25 3.61
CA GLY A 95 8.01 -5.10 2.43
C GLY A 95 8.90 -6.35 2.34
N GLY A 96 9.90 -6.49 3.22
CA GLY A 96 10.75 -7.69 3.30
C GLY A 96 9.99 -8.96 3.69
N LEU A 97 8.82 -8.79 4.32
CA LEU A 97 7.88 -9.83 4.70
C LEU A 97 6.54 -9.48 4.09
N THR A 98 5.99 -10.32 3.23
CA THR A 98 4.78 -9.98 2.49
C THR A 98 3.85 -11.17 2.36
N ALA A 99 2.56 -10.96 2.63
CA ALA A 99 1.49 -11.91 2.37
C ALA A 99 0.52 -11.29 1.37
N ARG A 100 0.11 -12.06 0.36
CA ARG A 100 -0.78 -11.60 -0.71
C ARG A 100 -2.05 -12.45 -0.74
N TYR A 101 -3.18 -11.77 -0.89
CA TYR A 101 -4.50 -12.36 -0.87
C TYR A 101 -5.34 -11.81 -2.02
N LEU A 102 -6.16 -12.66 -2.62
CA LEU A 102 -7.20 -12.24 -3.55
C LEU A 102 -8.51 -12.06 -2.77
N LEU A 103 -9.00 -10.84 -2.72
CA LEU A 103 -10.28 -10.51 -2.11
C LEU A 103 -11.31 -10.30 -3.19
N GLN A 104 -12.51 -10.84 -3.00
CA GLN A 104 -13.65 -10.57 -3.84
C GLN A 104 -14.79 -10.06 -2.98
N ASN A 105 -15.23 -8.83 -3.27
CA ASN A 105 -16.48 -8.32 -2.74
C ASN A 105 -17.63 -8.80 -3.64
N ASN A 106 -18.39 -9.79 -3.16
CA ASN A 106 -19.42 -10.51 -3.93
C ASN A 106 -20.86 -10.06 -3.63
N GLY A 107 -21.05 -8.91 -3.00
CA GLY A 107 -22.39 -8.43 -2.66
C GLY A 107 -23.28 -8.16 -3.88
N TRP A 108 -24.35 -8.94 -4.04
CA TRP A 108 -25.55 -8.51 -4.76
C TRP A 108 -26.50 -7.86 -3.73
N GLY A 109 -26.65 -6.53 -3.77
CA GLY A 109 -27.55 -5.80 -2.87
C GLY A 109 -26.85 -5.13 -1.68
N VAL A 110 -27.54 -5.05 -0.53
CA VAL A 110 -27.14 -4.25 0.67
C VAL A 110 -26.07 -4.96 1.53
N LEU A 111 -25.88 -6.27 1.39
CA LEU A 111 -24.93 -7.05 2.18
C LEU A 111 -23.70 -7.39 1.31
N SER A 112 -22.59 -6.69 1.55
CA SER A 112 -21.35 -6.82 0.78
C SER A 112 -20.35 -7.73 1.50
N ASP A 113 -20.44 -9.04 1.30
CA ASP A 113 -19.47 -9.96 1.89
C ASP A 113 -18.15 -9.91 1.12
N ILE A 114 -17.03 -9.73 1.84
CA ILE A 114 -15.71 -10.01 1.29
C ILE A 114 -15.36 -11.45 1.56
N LEU A 115 -15.11 -12.16 0.47
CA LEU A 115 -14.53 -13.47 0.49
C LEU A 115 -13.05 -13.34 0.14
N LEU A 116 -12.18 -13.84 1.00
CA LEU A 116 -10.84 -14.21 0.60
C LEU A 116 -10.98 -15.44 -0.30
N VAL A 117 -10.73 -15.22 -1.59
CA VAL A 117 -10.92 -16.22 -2.64
C VAL A 117 -9.66 -17.06 -2.82
N ASP A 118 -8.50 -16.45 -2.61
CA ASP A 118 -7.22 -17.13 -2.80
C ASP A 118 -6.11 -16.54 -1.92
N ILE A 119 -5.14 -17.39 -1.59
CA ILE A 119 -3.92 -17.02 -0.87
C ILE A 119 -2.76 -17.20 -1.83
N PHE A 120 -2.26 -16.09 -2.37
CA PHE A 120 -1.08 -16.11 -3.25
C PHE A 120 0.22 -16.38 -2.50
N GLY A 121 0.17 -16.34 -1.16
CA GLY A 121 1.23 -16.85 -0.33
C GLY A 121 2.06 -15.82 0.41
N HIS A 122 2.99 -16.34 1.18
CA HIS A 122 3.92 -15.58 2.00
C HIS A 122 5.30 -15.55 1.32
N LYS A 123 5.91 -14.38 1.25
CA LYS A 123 7.27 -14.17 0.77
C LYS A 123 8.11 -13.54 1.86
N PHE A 124 9.31 -14.09 2.03
CA PHE A 124 10.32 -13.64 2.97
C PHE A 124 11.58 -13.27 2.20
N ASN A 125 12.21 -12.17 2.54
CA ASN A 125 13.50 -11.82 1.98
C ASN A 125 14.64 -12.61 2.68
N GLU A 126 15.83 -12.56 2.11
CA GLU A 126 16.97 -13.33 2.63
C GLU A 126 17.41 -12.88 4.03
N MET A 127 17.18 -11.62 4.36
CA MET A 127 17.53 -10.98 5.64
C MET A 127 16.46 -11.19 6.72
N THR A 128 15.38 -11.93 6.43
CA THR A 128 14.33 -12.19 7.40
C THR A 128 14.88 -13.01 8.57
N PRO A 129 14.66 -12.60 9.84
CA PRO A 129 15.05 -13.39 11.00
C PRO A 129 14.39 -14.77 10.99
N ASP A 130 15.13 -15.82 11.38
CA ASP A 130 14.62 -17.20 11.31
C ASP A 130 13.38 -17.42 12.17
N ALA A 131 13.29 -16.75 13.32
CA ALA A 131 12.09 -16.75 14.16
C ALA A 131 10.83 -16.26 13.41
N VAL A 132 10.98 -15.32 12.47
CA VAL A 132 9.86 -14.84 11.65
C VAL A 132 9.55 -15.80 10.50
N LYS A 133 10.55 -16.50 9.96
CA LYS A 133 10.33 -17.55 8.94
C LYS A 133 9.57 -18.74 9.51
N THR A 134 9.85 -19.10 10.77
CA THR A 134 9.19 -20.24 11.44
C THR A 134 7.84 -19.84 12.02
N ASP A 135 7.80 -18.76 12.81
CA ASP A 135 6.63 -18.37 13.58
C ASP A 135 5.73 -17.36 12.84
N GLY A 136 6.13 -16.90 11.65
CA GLY A 136 5.33 -16.04 10.78
C GLY A 136 5.00 -14.66 11.38
N PHE A 137 4.29 -13.85 10.59
CA PHE A 137 3.80 -12.53 11.02
C PHE A 137 2.28 -12.35 10.92
N ILE A 138 1.58 -13.39 10.44
CA ILE A 138 0.12 -13.53 10.40
C ILE A 138 -0.22 -14.88 11.03
N ALA A 139 -1.09 -14.87 12.03
CA ALA A 139 -1.53 -16.08 12.72
C ALA A 139 -2.75 -16.74 12.09
N ASP A 140 -3.73 -15.95 11.67
CA ASP A 140 -5.01 -16.45 11.20
C ASP A 140 -5.68 -15.37 10.36
N PHE A 141 -6.72 -15.74 9.65
CA PHE A 141 -7.66 -14.80 9.07
C PHE A 141 -9.08 -15.38 9.13
N ILE A 142 -10.06 -14.49 9.11
CA ILE A 142 -11.45 -14.84 8.82
C ILE A 142 -11.98 -13.93 7.73
N ASN A 143 -12.82 -14.52 6.87
CA ASN A 143 -13.56 -13.78 5.86
C ASN A 143 -14.53 -12.80 6.52
N GLY A 144 -14.88 -11.78 5.75
CA GLY A 144 -16.02 -10.95 6.07
C GLY A 144 -17.30 -11.77 6.08
N SER A 145 -18.26 -11.28 6.83
CA SER A 145 -19.63 -11.76 6.83
C SER A 145 -20.56 -10.55 6.63
N ALA A 146 -21.86 -10.78 6.59
CA ALA A 146 -22.87 -9.73 6.48
C ALA A 146 -22.71 -8.59 7.52
N TYR A 147 -21.94 -8.84 8.58
CA TYR A 147 -21.72 -7.98 9.74
C TYR A 147 -20.33 -7.34 9.77
N VAL A 148 -19.40 -7.82 8.94
CA VAL A 148 -18.02 -7.34 8.81
C VAL A 148 -17.72 -7.19 7.33
N LEU A 149 -17.96 -5.99 6.76
CA LEU A 149 -17.67 -5.69 5.34
C LEU A 149 -16.16 -5.52 5.12
N GLY A 150 -15.39 -6.57 5.34
CA GLY A 150 -13.94 -6.56 5.45
C GLY A 150 -13.38 -7.95 5.62
N ALA A 151 -12.12 -8.05 6.01
CA ALA A 151 -11.53 -9.28 6.50
C ALA A 151 -10.78 -8.97 7.80
N ILE A 152 -10.66 -9.96 8.67
CA ILE A 152 -9.88 -9.81 9.91
C ILE A 152 -8.65 -10.69 9.80
N PHE A 153 -7.49 -10.10 10.03
CA PHE A 153 -6.20 -10.78 10.07
C PHE A 153 -5.60 -10.65 11.46
N TRP A 154 -5.02 -11.72 11.98
CA TRP A 154 -4.27 -11.67 13.24
C TRP A 154 -2.82 -11.33 12.95
N LEU A 155 -2.44 -10.07 13.16
CA LEU A 155 -1.10 -9.54 12.90
C LEU A 155 -0.28 -9.50 14.19
N ARG A 156 1.01 -9.79 14.10
CA ARG A 156 1.91 -9.75 15.26
C ARG A 156 1.99 -8.36 15.89
N GLY A 157 1.95 -8.30 17.22
CA GLY A 157 2.18 -7.08 17.98
C GLY A 157 3.63 -6.58 17.90
N GLY A 158 3.84 -5.32 18.27
CA GLY A 158 5.16 -4.69 18.34
C GLY A 158 5.70 -4.22 16.98
N HIS A 159 4.94 -4.30 15.90
CA HIS A 159 5.45 -4.08 14.56
C HIS A 159 4.60 -3.15 13.69
N ARG A 160 5.26 -2.52 12.71
CA ARG A 160 4.63 -1.72 11.67
C ARG A 160 4.34 -2.56 10.42
N TYR A 161 3.19 -2.29 9.84
CA TYR A 161 2.69 -2.93 8.63
C TYR A 161 2.39 -1.88 7.56
N LEU A 162 2.57 -2.27 6.29
CA LEU A 162 2.01 -1.61 5.12
C LEU A 162 0.92 -2.53 4.58
N ILE A 163 -0.32 -2.05 4.61
CA ILE A 163 -1.47 -2.74 4.06
C ILE A 163 -1.85 -2.03 2.76
N SER A 164 -1.69 -2.71 1.63
CA SER A 164 -1.91 -2.12 0.31
C SER A 164 -2.85 -2.96 -0.55
N SER A 165 -3.48 -2.28 -1.51
CA SER A 165 -4.51 -2.83 -2.36
C SER A 165 -4.31 -2.37 -3.81
N THR A 166 -4.69 -3.19 -4.78
CA THR A 166 -4.72 -2.77 -6.21
C THR A 166 -5.86 -1.81 -6.54
N LYS A 167 -6.72 -1.49 -5.56
CA LYS A 167 -7.74 -0.45 -5.64
C LYS A 167 -7.43 0.67 -4.65
N LYS A 168 -7.79 1.89 -5.05
CA LYS A 168 -7.36 3.14 -4.40
C LYS A 168 -7.80 3.27 -2.93
N GLU A 169 -9.00 2.85 -2.54
CA GLU A 169 -9.50 3.20 -1.21
C GLU A 169 -10.26 2.07 -0.49
N PHE A 170 -9.81 1.73 0.72
CA PHE A 170 -10.59 0.96 1.70
C PHE A 170 -11.87 1.74 2.07
N GLN A 171 -13.03 1.22 1.68
CA GLN A 171 -14.35 1.78 1.91
C GLN A 171 -14.87 1.48 3.33
N GLN A 172 -15.72 2.39 3.79
CA GLN A 172 -16.30 2.54 5.12
C GLN A 172 -16.41 1.27 5.97
N VAL A 173 -15.96 1.39 7.22
CA VAL A 173 -16.21 0.41 8.28
C VAL A 173 -17.68 0.48 8.68
N ILE A 174 -18.47 -0.57 8.43
CA ILE A 174 -19.68 -0.75 9.24
C ILE A 174 -19.17 -1.16 10.61
N THR A 175 -19.39 -0.28 11.59
CA THR A 175 -19.16 -0.62 12.98
C THR A 175 -20.46 -0.71 13.70
N HIS A 176 -20.71 -1.90 14.22
CA HIS A 176 -21.63 -2.11 15.31
C HIS A 176 -21.04 -1.43 16.55
N ASN A 177 -21.87 -0.72 17.32
CA ASN A 177 -21.45 0.01 18.52
C ASN A 177 -20.80 -0.91 19.59
N GLU A 178 -21.01 -2.22 19.47
CA GLU A 178 -20.43 -3.27 20.33
C GLU A 178 -18.94 -3.55 20.03
N LEU A 179 -18.41 -3.14 18.87
CA LEU A 179 -16.99 -3.25 18.51
C LEU A 179 -16.08 -2.28 19.28
N ILE A 180 -16.64 -1.44 20.15
CA ILE A 180 -15.90 -0.42 20.91
C ILE A 180 -15.33 -1.09 22.17
N THR A 181 -14.28 -1.88 22.01
CA THR A 181 -13.38 -2.11 23.14
C THR A 181 -12.59 -0.83 23.41
N THR A 182 -12.23 -0.57 24.66
CA THR A 182 -11.57 0.68 25.08
C THR A 182 -10.14 0.85 24.54
N ASN A 183 -9.62 -0.12 23.77
CA ASN A 183 -8.26 -0.16 23.24
C ASN A 183 -8.23 -0.42 21.72
N VAL A 184 -9.04 0.33 20.96
CA VAL A 184 -9.03 0.31 19.49
C VAL A 184 -8.11 1.40 18.96
N PHE A 185 -7.24 1.05 18.01
CA PHE A 185 -6.46 2.02 17.23
C PHE A 185 -7.00 2.11 15.81
N ASP A 186 -7.47 3.28 15.43
CA ASP A 186 -7.98 3.56 14.10
C ASP A 186 -6.88 4.19 13.23
N HIS A 187 -6.59 3.56 12.09
CA HIS A 187 -5.69 4.07 11.07
C HIS A 187 -6.48 4.24 9.76
N HIS A 188 -7.05 5.44 9.57
CA HIS A 188 -8.09 5.71 8.57
C HIS A 188 -9.30 4.78 8.78
N ASN A 189 -9.40 3.71 7.99
CA ASN A 189 -10.49 2.73 8.04
C ASN A 189 -10.03 1.36 8.59
N ILE A 190 -8.74 1.16 8.84
CA ILE A 190 -8.23 -0.09 9.42
C ILE A 190 -8.29 0.02 10.93
N ARG A 191 -8.83 -1.01 11.59
CA ARG A 191 -9.00 -1.04 13.06
C ARG A 191 -8.20 -2.18 13.68
N ILE A 192 -7.57 -1.89 14.81
CA ILE A 192 -6.76 -2.86 15.56
C ILE A 192 -7.38 -3.05 16.94
N PHE A 193 -7.73 -4.28 17.30
CA PHE A 193 -8.40 -4.58 18.57
C PHE A 193 -7.42 -5.24 19.54
N LYS A 194 -6.78 -4.45 20.40
CA LYS A 194 -5.70 -4.94 21.28
C LYS A 194 -6.18 -5.96 22.32
N SER A 195 -7.43 -5.85 22.75
CA SER A 195 -8.04 -6.77 23.71
C SER A 195 -8.90 -7.84 23.05
N GLY A 196 -8.88 -7.93 21.71
CA GLY A 196 -9.92 -8.63 20.99
C GLY A 196 -11.25 -7.87 20.98
N PHE A 197 -12.29 -8.52 20.46
CA PHE A 197 -13.67 -8.09 20.60
C PHE A 197 -14.61 -9.29 20.62
N ASP A 198 -15.76 -9.10 21.23
CA ASP A 198 -16.85 -10.06 21.32
C ASP A 198 -18.13 -9.31 20.97
N ILE A 199 -18.86 -9.79 19.96
CA ILE A 199 -20.10 -9.18 19.50
C ILE A 199 -21.22 -10.22 19.37
N ASP A 200 -22.38 -9.85 19.88
CA ASP A 200 -23.64 -10.57 19.71
C ASP A 200 -24.57 -9.75 18.81
N ILE A 201 -24.88 -10.25 17.61
CA ILE A 201 -25.79 -9.56 16.69
C ILE A 201 -26.86 -10.55 16.22
N GLY A 202 -28.08 -10.37 16.75
CA GLY A 202 -29.19 -11.29 16.50
C GLY A 202 -28.93 -12.67 17.11
N GLU A 203 -28.90 -13.71 16.28
CA GLU A 203 -28.59 -15.10 16.70
C GLU A 203 -27.12 -15.48 16.47
N SER A 204 -26.29 -14.56 15.98
CA SER A 204 -24.87 -14.80 15.66
C SER A 204 -23.94 -14.18 16.70
N HIS A 205 -22.85 -14.89 16.98
CA HIS A 205 -21.83 -14.50 17.95
C HIS A 205 -20.46 -14.56 17.28
N LEU A 206 -19.70 -13.45 17.34
CA LEU A 206 -18.34 -13.39 16.82
C LEU A 206 -17.38 -12.94 17.91
N VAL A 207 -16.50 -13.87 18.30
CA VAL A 207 -15.41 -13.62 19.24
C VAL A 207 -14.10 -13.62 18.49
N THR A 208 -13.33 -12.57 18.68
CA THR A 208 -11.95 -12.48 18.22
C THR A 208 -11.06 -12.17 19.42
N GLU A 209 -10.24 -13.12 19.83
CA GLU A 209 -9.26 -12.93 20.91
C GLU A 209 -7.86 -12.75 20.33
N ALA A 210 -6.95 -12.13 21.10
CA ALA A 210 -5.54 -12.17 20.73
C ALA A 210 -5.05 -13.63 20.71
N LYS A 211 -4.28 -14.00 19.69
CA LYS A 211 -3.75 -15.36 19.52
C LYS A 211 -2.30 -15.40 19.95
N THR A 212 -1.85 -16.55 20.45
CA THR A 212 -0.44 -16.82 20.78
C THR A 212 0.22 -17.76 19.78
N SER A 213 -0.52 -18.27 18.80
CA SER A 213 -0.02 -19.23 17.82
C SER A 213 -0.73 -19.09 16.47
N ARG A 214 -0.07 -19.60 15.42
CA ARG A 214 -0.59 -19.62 14.05
C ARG A 214 -1.56 -20.78 13.84
N ASN A 215 -2.60 -20.51 13.05
CA ASN A 215 -3.45 -21.52 12.44
C ASN A 215 -2.84 -21.96 11.11
N LEU A 216 -2.06 -23.04 11.13
CA LEU A 216 -1.31 -23.52 9.95
C LEU A 216 -2.22 -24.11 8.86
N ASP A 217 -3.44 -24.51 9.20
CA ASP A 217 -4.42 -25.02 8.23
C ASP A 217 -4.94 -23.88 7.34
N ARG A 218 -5.04 -22.66 7.89
CA ARG A 218 -5.49 -21.47 7.16
C ARG A 218 -4.35 -20.68 6.58
N VAL A 219 -3.25 -20.54 7.32
CA VAL A 219 -2.08 -19.74 6.94
C VAL A 219 -0.89 -20.68 6.78
N PRO A 220 -0.81 -21.45 5.68
CA PRO A 220 0.28 -22.38 5.48
C PRO A 220 1.60 -21.60 5.35
N THR A 221 2.65 -22.10 6.01
CA THR A 221 4.00 -21.57 5.82
C THR A 221 4.47 -21.98 4.44
N LEU A 222 4.48 -21.05 3.48
CA LEU A 222 5.08 -21.34 2.19
C LEU A 222 6.60 -21.34 2.32
N GLU A 223 7.18 -22.49 1.99
CA GLU A 223 8.61 -22.64 1.79
C GLU A 223 9.11 -21.77 0.64
N TYR A 224 10.35 -21.31 0.77
CA TYR A 224 11.13 -20.50 -0.15
C TYR A 224 10.73 -20.68 -1.64
N ILE A 225 10.04 -19.69 -2.23
CA ILE A 225 10.11 -19.50 -3.68
C ILE A 225 11.42 -18.77 -3.97
N ARG A 226 12.53 -19.53 -4.03
CA ARG A 226 13.67 -19.14 -4.84
C ARG A 226 13.63 -19.98 -6.11
N GLY A 227 13.55 -19.29 -7.25
CA GLY A 227 13.92 -19.90 -8.51
C GLY A 227 15.31 -20.51 -8.37
N GLN A 228 15.41 -21.79 -8.74
CA GLN A 228 16.60 -22.31 -9.39
C GLN A 228 16.63 -21.78 -10.82
#